data_AF-A0AAX2DWP9-F1
#
_entry.id   AF-A0AAX2DWP9-F1
#
_cell.length_a   1.000
_cell.length_b   1.000
_cell.length_c   1.000
_cell.angle_alpha   90.00
_cell.angle_beta   90.00
_cell.angle_gamma   90.00
#
_symmetry.space_group_name_H-M   'P 1'
#
loop_
_entity.id
_entity.type
_entity.pdbx_description
1 polymer ?
#
loop_
_entity_poly.entity_id
_entity_poly.type
_entity_poly.pdbx_seq_one_letter_code
_entity_poly.pdbx_strand_id
1 'polypeptide(L)'
;MASILKVLDIHLSLLKSNPPQLHILAHGLVGSTGWTNPRLQPRFYIDFPKDGIQDFDFVADPPQGISIFPICPITASEYWENPPLDKLKGVRVHSANNFVEEYIRVAKSVAC
;
A
#
# COMPACT_ATOMS: atom_id res chain seq x y z
N MET A 1 -1.50 16.70 2.44
CA MET A 1 -1.21 15.26 2.60
C MET A 1 -0.55 15.00 3.93
N ALA A 2 -0.94 13.93 4.61
CA ALA A 2 -0.33 13.43 5.83
C ALA A 2 -0.36 11.90 5.82
N SER A 3 0.58 11.26 6.51
CA SER A 3 0.56 9.81 6.72
C SER A 3 -0.66 9.42 7.55
N ILE A 4 -1.27 8.28 7.22
CA ILE A 4 -2.37 7.75 8.02
C ILE A 4 -1.87 7.26 9.38
N LEU A 5 -2.78 7.05 10.33
CA LEU A 5 -2.44 6.73 11.71
C LEU A 5 -1.80 5.34 11.85
N LYS A 6 -2.37 4.33 11.19
CA LYS A 6 -1.86 2.94 11.27
C LYS A 6 -2.27 2.13 10.05
N VAL A 7 -1.36 1.30 9.51
CA VAL A 7 -1.70 0.26 8.54
C VAL A 7 -2.12 -1.01 9.27
N LEU A 8 -3.22 -1.61 8.84
CA LEU A 8 -3.76 -2.86 9.39
C LEU A 8 -3.32 -4.06 8.54
N ASP A 9 -3.57 -4.01 7.24
CA ASP A 9 -3.34 -5.14 6.34
C ASP A 9 -3.01 -4.67 4.93
N ILE A 10 -2.32 -5.52 4.17
CA ILE A 10 -1.96 -5.31 2.77
C ILE A 10 -2.32 -6.56 1.99
N HIS A 11 -3.09 -6.38 0.91
CA HIS A 11 -3.36 -7.43 -0.05
C HIS A 11 -2.64 -7.13 -1.36
N LEU A 12 -1.79 -8.06 -1.78
CA LEU A 12 -1.08 -8.03 -3.05
C LEU A 12 -1.72 -9.02 -4.01
N SER A 13 -2.06 -8.55 -5.21
CA SER A 13 -2.61 -9.39 -6.27
C SER A 13 -1.89 -9.12 -7.57
N LEU A 14 -1.17 -10.12 -8.09
CA LEU A 14 -0.57 -10.04 -9.42
C LEU A 14 -1.64 -10.33 -10.48
N LEU A 15 -1.97 -9.31 -11.26
CA LEU A 15 -2.94 -9.39 -12.34
C LEU A 15 -2.26 -9.90 -13.61
N LYS A 16 -2.90 -10.90 -14.25
CA LYS A 16 -2.49 -11.45 -15.54
C LYS A 16 -2.90 -10.51 -16.67
N SER A 17 -2.29 -9.34 -16.75
CA SER A 17 -2.40 -8.39 -17.85
C SER A 17 -1.13 -8.42 -18.70
N ASN A 18 -1.16 -7.81 -19.89
CA ASN A 18 0.02 -7.64 -20.74
C ASN A 18 0.19 -6.13 -21.05
N PRO A 19 1.06 -5.41 -20.32
CA PRO A 19 2.06 -5.87 -19.34
C PRO A 19 1.46 -6.28 -17.98
N PRO A 20 2.16 -7.10 -17.16
CA PRO A 20 1.67 -7.53 -15.86
C PRO A 20 1.49 -6.34 -14.91
N GLN A 21 0.42 -6.36 -14.12
CA GLN A 21 0.11 -5.32 -13.13
C GLN A 21 0.08 -5.92 -11.73
N LEU A 22 0.72 -5.24 -10.78
CA LEU A 22 0.58 -5.57 -9.36
C LEU A 22 -0.46 -4.65 -8.74
N HIS A 23 -1.58 -5.21 -8.33
CA HIS A 23 -2.57 -4.50 -7.54
C HIS A 23 -2.19 -4.57 -6.06
N ILE A 24 -2.03 -3.40 -5.45
CA ILE A 24 -1.67 -3.22 -4.05
C ILE A 24 -2.87 -2.59 -3.36
N LEU A 25 -3.49 -3.32 -2.44
CA LEU A 25 -4.61 -2.83 -1.64
C LEU A 25 -4.15 -2.74 -0.18
N ALA A 26 -4.19 -1.55 0.40
CA ALA A 26 -3.81 -1.32 1.79
C ALA A 26 -5.01 -0.85 2.61
N HIS A 27 -5.21 -1.49 3.76
CA HIS A 27 -6.21 -1.13 4.75
C HIS A 27 -5.54 -0.49 5.95
N GLY A 28 -6.10 0.61 6.44
CA GLY A 28 -5.54 1.34 7.56
C GLY A 28 -6.59 2.08 8.37
N LEU A 29 -6.10 2.85 9.35
CA LEU A 29 -6.89 3.66 10.25
C LEU A 29 -6.38 5.10 10.22
N VAL A 30 -7.31 6.05 10.36
CA VAL A 30 -7.04 7.48 10.58
C VAL A 30 -7.60 7.91 11.93
N GLY A 31 -6.99 8.93 12.53
CA GLY A 31 -7.34 9.39 13.88
C GLY A 31 -8.59 10.27 13.98
N SER A 32 -9.25 10.55 12.86
CA SER A 32 -10.41 11.43 12.82
C SER A 32 -11.27 11.20 11.57
N THR A 33 -12.47 11.78 11.53
CA THR A 33 -13.36 11.70 10.36
C THR A 33 -13.01 12.73 9.28
N GLY A 34 -13.34 12.44 8.02
CA GLY A 34 -13.22 13.40 6.91
C GLY A 34 -11.85 13.42 6.21
N TRP A 35 -11.01 12.42 6.44
CA TRP A 35 -9.85 12.16 5.59
C TRP A 35 -10.30 11.77 4.18
N THR A 36 -9.63 12.30 3.16
CA THR A 36 -10.00 12.09 1.75
C THR A 36 -8.77 11.75 0.91
N ASN A 37 -8.98 11.28 -0.33
CA ASN A 37 -7.93 10.93 -1.29
C ASN A 37 -6.82 10.00 -0.74
N PRO A 38 -7.19 8.84 -0.16
CA PRO A 38 -6.20 7.86 0.26
C PRO A 38 -5.41 7.34 -0.94
N ARG A 39 -4.08 7.31 -0.81
CA ARG A 39 -3.17 6.91 -1.87
C ARG A 39 -1.90 6.28 -1.31
N LEU A 40 -1.33 5.36 -2.08
CA LEU A 40 -0.05 4.74 -1.78
C LEU A 40 1.01 5.42 -2.64
N GLN A 41 1.99 6.07 -2.01
CA GLN A 41 3.07 6.73 -2.74
C GLN A 41 4.30 5.82 -2.76
N PRO A 42 4.75 5.34 -3.92
CA PRO A 42 5.98 4.55 -4.01
C PRO A 42 7.18 5.41 -3.61
N ARG A 43 8.07 4.86 -2.78
CA ARG A 43 9.36 5.48 -2.53
C ARG A 43 10.32 5.18 -3.67
N PHE A 44 10.81 6.22 -4.33
CA PHE A 44 11.78 6.06 -5.40
C PHE A 44 13.19 5.90 -4.83
N TYR A 45 13.88 4.88 -5.31
CA TYR A 45 15.25 4.58 -4.95
C TYR A 45 16.15 4.77 -6.17
N ILE A 46 17.41 5.15 -5.92
CA ILE A 46 18.45 5.17 -6.97
C ILE A 46 18.72 3.73 -7.42
N ASP A 47 18.86 2.82 -6.45
CA ASP A 47 19.02 1.38 -6.66
C ASP A 47 17.87 0.63 -6.00
N PHE A 48 17.33 -0.38 -6.69
CA PHE A 48 16.26 -1.21 -6.11
C PHE A 48 16.72 -1.85 -4.79
N PRO A 49 15.87 -1.86 -3.75
CA PRO A 49 16.23 -2.39 -2.44
C PRO A 49 16.79 -3.82 -2.50
N LYS A 50 17.88 -4.07 -1.76
CA LYS A 50 18.58 -5.37 -1.75
C LYS A 50 17.75 -6.49 -1.12
N ASP A 51 16.85 -6.14 -0.22
CA ASP A 51 15.88 -7.06 0.38
C ASP A 51 14.83 -7.53 -0.65
N GLY A 52 14.60 -6.74 -1.70
CA GLY A 52 13.63 -6.98 -2.75
C GLY A 52 12.24 -6.45 -2.41
N ILE A 53 12.12 -5.59 -1.40
CA ILE A 53 10.83 -5.08 -0.92
C ILE A 53 10.68 -3.64 -1.35
N GLN A 54 9.60 -3.33 -2.08
CA GLN A 54 9.31 -1.95 -2.47
C GLN A 54 8.58 -1.24 -1.32
N ASP A 55 9.10 -0.12 -0.85
CA ASP A 55 8.42 0.70 0.14
C ASP A 55 7.40 1.65 -0.51
N PHE A 56 6.27 1.81 0.18
CA PHE A 56 5.20 2.75 -0.11
C PHE A 56 4.82 3.51 1.15
N ASP A 57 4.45 4.77 0.98
CA ASP A 57 3.89 5.60 2.04
C ASP A 57 2.37 5.65 1.90
N PHE A 58 1.64 5.26 2.95
CA PHE A 58 0.19 5.41 2.99
C PHE A 58 -0.15 6.81 3.50
N VAL A 59 -0.57 7.64 2.56
CA VAL A 59 -0.96 9.03 2.82
C VAL A 59 -2.41 9.29 2.42
N ALA A 60 -2.99 10.29 3.07
CA ALA A 60 -4.31 10.81 2.73
C ALA A 60 -4.33 12.32 3.00
N ASP A 61 -5.36 13.00 2.51
CA ASP A 61 -5.56 14.42 2.77
C ASP A 61 -6.37 14.61 4.05
N PRO A 62 -5.82 15.34 5.05
CA PRO A 62 -6.50 15.55 6.32
C PRO A 62 -7.75 16.44 6.12
N PRO A 63 -8.80 16.24 6.94
CA PRO A 63 -10.01 17.07 6.90
C PRO A 63 -9.66 18.55 7.13
N GLN A 64 -10.34 19.44 6.41
CA GLN A 64 -10.31 20.88 6.66
C GLN A 64 -11.48 21.24 7.60
N GLY A 65 -11.20 21.75 8.80
CA GLY A 65 -12.21 22.18 9.76
C GLY A 65 -12.39 21.27 10.98
N ILE A 66 -13.53 21.39 11.67
CA ILE A 66 -13.83 20.61 12.87
C ILE A 66 -14.04 19.15 12.47
N SER A 67 -13.11 18.29 12.87
CA SER A 67 -13.21 16.86 12.69
C SER A 67 -13.67 16.22 14.00
N ILE A 68 -14.50 15.19 13.89
CA ILE A 68 -14.85 14.36 15.04
C ILE A 68 -13.67 13.42 15.25
N PHE A 69 -13.32 13.11 16.50
CA PHE A 69 -12.15 12.30 16.86
C PHE A 69 -12.42 10.79 17.06
N PRO A 70 -13.32 10.08 16.34
CA PRO A 70 -13.26 8.63 16.34
C PRO A 70 -12.18 8.16 15.35
N ILE A 71 -11.59 7.01 15.66
CA ILE A 71 -10.72 6.29 14.72
C ILE A 71 -11.60 5.74 13.60
N CYS A 72 -11.25 6.04 12.34
CA CYS A 72 -12.01 5.58 11.17
C CYS A 72 -11.14 4.71 10.25
N PRO A 73 -11.72 3.67 9.61
CA PRO A 73 -11.03 2.90 8.61
C PRO A 73 -10.83 3.69 7.31
N ILE A 74 -9.71 3.45 6.64
CA ILE A 74 -9.38 4.03 5.34
C ILE A 74 -8.72 2.97 4.47
N THR A 75 -8.99 3.00 3.17
CA THR A 75 -8.45 2.03 2.21
C THR A 75 -7.85 2.79 1.03
N ALA A 76 -6.65 2.39 0.60
CA ALA A 76 -6.02 2.87 -0.62
C ALA A 76 -5.73 1.68 -1.53
N SER A 77 -5.88 1.87 -2.84
CA SER A 77 -5.51 0.90 -3.86
C SER A 77 -4.59 1.56 -4.88
N GLU A 78 -3.53 0.87 -5.28
CA GLU A 78 -2.60 1.31 -6.31
C GLU A 78 -2.39 0.18 -7.32
N TYR A 79 -2.36 0.53 -8.61
CA TYR A 79 -2.04 -0.39 -9.70
C TYR A 79 -0.65 -0.07 -10.21
N TRP A 80 0.32 -0.91 -9.85
CA TRP A 80 1.68 -0.75 -10.35
C TRP A 80 1.83 -1.49 -11.67
N GLU A 81 1.96 -0.73 -12.76
CA GLU A 81 2.22 -1.27 -14.09
C GLU A 81 3.68 -1.69 -14.26
N ASN A 82 3.87 -2.88 -14.83
CA ASN A 82 5.18 -3.45 -15.15
C ASN A 82 6.19 -3.41 -13.97
N PRO A 83 5.85 -3.98 -12.80
CA PRO A 83 6.77 -4.05 -11.67
C PRO A 83 7.96 -4.96 -12.01
N PRO A 84 9.15 -4.70 -11.44
CA PRO A 84 10.34 -5.53 -11.67
C PRO A 84 10.23 -6.87 -10.92
N LEU A 85 9.41 -7.79 -11.42
CA LEU A 85 9.10 -9.09 -10.80
C LEU A 85 10.33 -9.97 -10.53
N ASP A 86 11.44 -9.76 -11.25
CA ASP A 86 12.70 -10.48 -11.05
C ASP A 86 13.39 -10.10 -9.72
N LYS A 87 13.12 -8.89 -9.21
CA LYS A 87 13.73 -8.35 -7.98
C LYS A 87 12.72 -8.14 -6.87
N LEU A 88 11.46 -7.90 -7.23
CA LEU A 88 10.37 -7.61 -6.31
C LEU A 88 9.85 -8.88 -5.63
N LYS A 89 10.11 -9.00 -4.32
CA LYS A 89 9.59 -10.06 -3.45
C LYS A 89 8.29 -9.65 -2.75
N GLY A 90 8.10 -8.36 -2.49
CA GLY A 90 7.01 -7.87 -1.67
C GLY A 90 6.94 -6.35 -1.59
N VAL A 91 6.00 -5.87 -0.79
CA VAL A 91 5.71 -4.46 -0.59
C VAL A 91 5.69 -4.16 0.91
N ARG A 92 6.34 -3.06 1.32
CA ARG A 92 6.27 -2.50 2.68
C ARG A 92 5.48 -1.20 2.65
N VAL A 93 4.37 -1.12 3.37
CA VAL A 93 3.59 0.11 3.49
C VAL A 93 3.86 0.76 4.84
N HIS A 94 4.33 2.01 4.82
CA HIS A 94 4.61 2.83 5.99
C HIS A 94 3.41 3.71 6.34
N SER A 95 3.17 3.86 7.63
CA SER A 95 2.23 4.83 8.22
C SER A 95 2.92 5.63 9.33
N ALA A 96 2.18 6.51 10.01
CA ALA A 96 2.72 7.30 11.10
C ALA A 96 3.22 6.45 12.29
N ASN A 97 2.52 5.36 12.63
CA ASN A 97 2.79 4.59 13.86
C ASN A 97 3.35 3.19 13.61
N ASN A 98 3.23 2.65 12.40
CA ASN A 98 3.78 1.34 12.05
C ASN A 98 4.07 1.22 10.55
N PHE A 99 4.70 0.11 10.20
CA PHE A 99 4.76 -0.40 8.83
C PHE A 99 4.23 -1.83 8.81
N VAL A 100 3.71 -2.25 7.67
CA VAL A 100 3.32 -3.64 7.40
C VAL A 100 4.03 -4.07 6.12
N GLU A 101 4.48 -5.32 6.09
CA GLU A 101 5.09 -5.95 4.92
C GLU A 101 4.18 -7.07 4.44
N GLU A 102 3.94 -7.15 3.14
CA GLU A 102 3.32 -8.32 2.52
C GLU A 102 4.17 -8.80 1.35
N TYR A 103 4.29 -10.12 1.22
CA TYR A 103 5.04 -10.76 0.16
C TYR A 103 4.11 -11.15 -0.99
N ILE A 104 4.62 -11.08 -2.22
CA ILE A 104 3.85 -11.55 -3.38
C ILE A 104 3.71 -13.06 -3.27
N ARG A 105 2.54 -13.50 -2.83
CA ARG A 105 2.19 -14.92 -2.87
C ARG A 105 1.84 -15.23 -4.31
N VAL A 106 2.79 -15.84 -5.03
CA VAL A 106 2.45 -16.56 -6.26
C VAL A 106 1.54 -17.69 -5.81
N ALA A 107 0.22 -17.50 -5.92
CA ALA A 107 -0.72 -18.58 -5.74
C ALA A 107 -0.31 -19.66 -6.74
N LYS A 108 0.26 -20.76 -6.23
CA LYS A 108 0.35 -22.00 -7.01
C LYS A 108 -1.07 -22.26 -7.47
N SER A 109 -1.33 -22.08 -8.76
CA SER A 109 -2.55 -22.59 -9.36
C SER A 109 -2.55 -24.07 -9.02
N VAL A 110 -3.44 -24.47 -8.11
CA VAL A 110 -3.76 -25.87 -7.89
C VAL A 110 -4.34 -26.32 -9.22
N ALA A 111 -3.51 -26.98 -10.02
CA ALA A 111 -3.99 -27.77 -11.13
C ALA A 111 -4.73 -28.95 -10.51
N CYS A 112 -6.06 -28.95 -10.63
CA CYS A 112 -6.86 -30.15 -10.45
C CYS A 112 -6.64 -31.09 -11.63
#